data_AF-A0A8T5UB84-F1
#
_entry.id   AF-A0A8T5UB84-F1
#
_cell.length_a   1.000
_cell.length_b   1.000
_cell.length_c   1.000
_cell.angle_alpha   90.00
_cell.angle_beta   90.00
_cell.angle_gamma   90.00
#
_symmetry.space_group_name_H-M   'P 1'
#
loop_
_entity.id
_entity.type
_entity.pdbx_description
1 polymer ?
#
loop_
_entity_poly.entity_id
_entity_poly.type
_entity_poly.pdbx_seq_one_letter_code
_entity_poly.pdbx_strand_id
1 'polypeptide(L)'
;MRQLEEIGTCPKCGCSLMIYKTNNYKRFVKCDDCGVSYALPKRGSLSNSALLCPRSEFPVLIVDRPNQKAYFWTDQPCFTCIQHDKCPITTELIVEFEALEVHGY
;
A
#
# COMPACT_ATOMS: atom_id res chain seq x y z
N MET A 1 9.91 -0.61 18.85
CA MET A 1 9.58 -0.32 17.44
C MET A 1 10.52 -1.14 16.58
N ARG A 2 9.99 -1.84 15.57
CA ARG A 2 10.77 -2.75 14.72
C ARG A 2 10.54 -2.38 13.25
N GLN A 3 11.63 -2.30 12.49
CA GLN A 3 11.59 -2.21 11.03
C GLN A 3 11.26 -3.59 10.44
N LEU A 4 10.35 -3.64 9.48
CA LEU A 4 9.88 -4.88 8.86
C LEU A 4 10.52 -5.08 7.49
N GLU A 5 10.15 -4.26 6.51
CA GLU A 5 10.51 -4.43 5.10
C GLU A 5 10.51 -3.10 4.35
N GLU A 6 11.16 -3.09 3.19
CA GLU A 6 11.19 -1.98 2.24
C GLU A 6 10.05 -2.12 1.23
N ILE A 7 9.35 -1.02 0.94
CA ILE A 7 8.21 -1.01 0.00
C ILE A 7 8.46 -0.18 -1.26
N GLY A 8 9.68 0.32 -1.45
CA GLY A 8 10.06 1.10 -2.62
C GLY A 8 10.51 2.50 -2.25
N THR A 9 10.44 3.40 -3.23
CA THR A 9 11.11 4.69 -3.17
C THR A 9 10.20 5.81 -2.70
N CYS A 10 10.75 6.73 -1.91
CA CYS A 10 10.08 7.93 -1.45
C CYS A 10 9.99 8.94 -2.61
N PRO A 11 8.79 9.40 -2.98
CA PRO A 11 8.63 10.39 -4.06
C PRO A 11 9.23 11.76 -3.70
N LYS A 12 9.41 12.05 -2.41
CA LYS A 12 9.94 13.35 -1.96
C LYS A 12 11.46 13.48 -2.09
N CYS A 13 12.21 12.42 -1.84
CA CYS A 13 13.68 12.48 -1.75
C CYS A 13 14.42 11.35 -2.50
N GLY A 14 13.71 10.37 -3.07
CA GLY A 14 14.33 9.26 -3.79
C GLY A 14 14.95 8.18 -2.90
N CYS A 15 14.87 8.30 -1.58
CA CYS A 15 15.38 7.28 -0.64
C CYS A 15 14.33 6.19 -0.35
N SER A 16 14.71 5.14 0.36
CA SER A 16 13.83 4.01 0.68
C SER A 16 12.68 4.37 1.63
N LEU A 17 11.51 3.79 1.38
CA LEU A 17 10.35 3.76 2.27
C LEU A 17 10.30 2.43 3.01
N MET A 18 10.31 2.48 4.34
CA MET A 18 10.33 1.29 5.19
C MET A 18 9.03 1.17 6.00
N ILE A 19 8.53 -0.05 6.17
CA ILE A 19 7.45 -0.37 7.10
C ILE A 19 8.01 -0.55 8.51
N TYR A 20 7.38 0.11 9.47
CA TYR A 20 7.65 -0.08 10.90
C TYR A 20 6.43 -0.62 11.62
N LYS A 21 6.71 -1.42 12.66
CA LYS A 21 5.72 -1.94 13.60
C LYS A 21 6.04 -1.47 15.02
N THR A 22 5.04 -0.89 15.65
CA THR A 22 5.09 -0.49 17.07
C THR A 22 4.82 -1.68 17.99
N ASN A 23 5.13 -1.54 19.29
CA ASN A 23 4.84 -2.55 20.31
C ASN A 23 3.32 -2.81 20.44
N ASN A 24 2.49 -1.81 20.10
CA ASN A 24 1.01 -1.92 20.06
C ASN A 24 0.48 -2.53 18.76
N TYR A 25 1.34 -3.18 17.97
CA TYR A 25 1.05 -3.82 16.68
C TYR A 25 0.56 -2.86 15.58
N LYS A 26 0.59 -1.53 15.78
CA LYS A 26 0.30 -0.56 14.71
C LYS A 26 1.44 -0.57 13.68
N ARG A 27 1.08 -0.49 12.40
CA ARG A 27 2.01 -0.41 11.27
C ARG A 27 1.96 0.97 10.64
N PHE A 28 3.09 1.44 10.13
CA PHE A 28 3.19 2.69 9.38
C PHE A 28 4.41 2.64 8.46
N VAL A 29 4.39 3.44 7.40
CA VAL A 29 5.54 3.67 6.54
C VAL A 29 6.27 4.90 7.03
N LYS A 30 7.60 4.88 6.95
CA LYS A 30 8.43 6.06 7.16
C LYS A 30 9.62 6.06 6.20
N CYS A 31 9.95 7.24 5.67
CA CYS A 31 11.25 7.51 5.06
C CYS A 31 12.17 8.10 6.14
N ASP A 32 13.32 7.47 6.37
CA ASP A 32 14.25 7.91 7.41
C ASP A 32 15.01 9.19 7.04
N ASP A 33 15.14 9.50 5.75
CA ASP A 33 15.88 10.67 5.27
C ASP A 33 15.07 11.97 5.28
N CYS A 34 13.82 11.95 4.79
CA CYS A 34 13.02 13.18 4.62
C CYS A 34 11.84 13.32 5.59
N GLY A 35 11.63 12.33 6.46
CA GLY A 35 10.62 12.34 7.52
C GLY A 35 9.18 12.08 7.09
N VAL A 36 8.92 11.77 5.82
CA VAL A 36 7.59 11.37 5.34
C VAL A 36 7.13 10.13 6.12
N SER A 37 5.88 10.14 6.62
CA SER A 37 5.29 8.99 7.29
C SER A 37 3.78 8.94 7.11
N TYR A 38 3.23 7.72 7.02
CA TYR A 38 1.79 7.50 6.90
C TYR A 38 1.38 6.14 7.48
N ALA A 39 0.11 6.03 7.90
CA ALA A 39 -0.39 4.85 8.58
C ALA A 39 -0.65 3.69 7.60
N LEU A 40 -0.45 2.46 8.09
CA LEU A 40 -0.84 1.23 7.40
C LEU A 40 -1.90 0.45 8.20
N PRO A 41 -2.66 -0.43 7.54
CA PRO A 41 -3.61 -1.30 8.22
C PRO A 41 -2.95 -2.14 9.31
N LYS A 42 -3.61 -2.24 10.47
CA LYS A 42 -3.11 -3.07 11.58
C LYS A 42 -3.10 -4.56 11.24
N ARG A 43 -4.05 -5.03 10.44
CA ARG A 43 -4.28 -6.45 10.10
C ARG A 43 -4.25 -6.68 8.59
N GLY A 44 -3.92 -7.90 8.21
CA GLY A 44 -3.72 -8.34 6.82
C GLY A 44 -2.24 -8.52 6.47
N SER A 45 -1.97 -9.36 5.48
CA SER A 45 -0.70 -9.39 4.75
C SER A 45 -0.61 -8.14 3.87
N LEU A 46 0.62 -7.66 3.67
CA LEU A 46 0.90 -6.55 2.78
C LEU A 46 1.83 -7.08 1.68
N SER A 47 1.48 -6.80 0.44
CA SER A 47 2.31 -7.10 -0.73
C SER A 47 2.51 -5.83 -1.53
N ASN A 48 3.71 -5.58 -2.03
CA ASN A 48 3.98 -4.44 -2.88
C ASN A 48 3.50 -4.74 -4.31
N SER A 49 2.68 -3.86 -4.88
CA SER A 49 2.18 -4.03 -6.25
C SER A 49 3.17 -3.52 -7.32
N ALA A 50 4.30 -2.93 -6.91
CA ALA A 50 5.28 -2.28 -7.78
C ALA A 50 4.75 -1.08 -8.60
N LEU A 51 3.49 -0.70 -8.42
CA LEU A 51 2.88 0.47 -9.05
C LEU A 51 2.84 1.65 -8.08
N LEU A 52 2.82 2.85 -8.63
CA LEU A 52 2.76 4.10 -7.86
C LEU A 52 1.38 4.74 -7.98
N CYS A 53 0.90 5.35 -6.90
CA CYS A 53 -0.33 6.12 -6.93
C CYS A 53 -0.17 7.37 -7.81
N PRO A 54 -1.06 7.64 -8.77
CA PRO A 54 -0.94 8.82 -9.63
C PRO A 54 -1.16 10.15 -8.88
N ARG A 55 -1.74 10.10 -7.66
CA ARG A 55 -2.02 11.30 -6.84
C ARG A 55 -0.92 11.59 -5.83
N SER A 56 -0.47 10.56 -5.11
CA SER A 56 0.48 10.72 -4.00
C SER A 56 1.87 10.21 -4.30
N GLU A 57 2.07 9.54 -5.45
CA GLU A 57 3.34 8.97 -5.92
C GLU A 57 3.94 7.92 -4.97
N PHE A 58 3.20 7.54 -3.92
CA PHE A 58 3.58 6.46 -3.03
C PHE A 58 3.31 5.08 -3.68
N PRO A 59 4.09 4.06 -3.30
CA PRO A 59 3.82 2.68 -3.68
C PRO A 59 2.41 2.24 -3.30
N VAL A 60 1.74 1.56 -4.22
CA VAL A 60 0.45 0.92 -3.98
C VAL A 60 0.72 -0.46 -3.38
N LEU A 61 0.14 -0.69 -2.20
CA LEU A 61 0.20 -1.94 -1.48
C LEU A 61 -1.12 -2.69 -1.65
N ILE A 62 -1.02 -4.00 -1.85
CA ILE A 62 -2.13 -4.93 -1.78
C ILE A 62 -2.27 -5.35 -0.32
N VAL A 63 -3.48 -5.21 0.22
CA VAL A 63 -3.85 -5.68 1.55
C VAL A 63 -4.72 -6.91 1.40
N ASP A 64 -4.21 -8.05 1.84
CA ASP A 64 -4.93 -9.32 1.82
C ASP A 64 -5.32 -9.74 3.24
N ARG A 65 -6.53 -10.26 3.40
CA ARG A 65 -7.12 -10.66 4.67
C ARG A 65 -7.94 -11.93 4.50
N PRO A 66 -7.87 -12.87 5.47
CA PRO A 66 -8.74 -14.03 5.48
C PRO A 66 -10.22 -13.62 5.45
N ASN A 67 -11.00 -14.26 4.57
CA ASN A 67 -12.45 -14.06 4.42
C ASN A 67 -12.89 -12.64 4.03
N GLN A 68 -12.00 -11.82 3.47
CA GLN A 68 -12.34 -10.51 2.94
C GLN A 68 -11.71 -10.33 1.56
N LYS A 69 -12.33 -9.47 0.76
CA LYS A 69 -11.81 -9.09 -0.54
C LYS A 69 -10.50 -8.31 -0.35
N ALA A 70 -9.49 -8.63 -1.15
CA ALA A 70 -8.24 -7.87 -1.13
C ALA A 70 -8.53 -6.42 -1.55
N TYR A 71 -7.77 -5.47 -1.02
CA TYR A 71 -7.96 -4.06 -1.36
C TYR A 71 -6.63 -3.31 -1.36
N PHE A 72 -6.60 -2.18 -2.05
CA PHE A 72 -5.37 -1.42 -2.26
C PHE A 72 -5.18 -0.30 -1.24
N TRP A 73 -3.94 -0.02 -0.88
CA TRP A 73 -3.57 0.97 0.12
C TRP A 73 -2.32 1.76 -0.28
N THR A 74 -2.32 3.05 -0.01
CA THR A 74 -1.17 3.95 -0.24
C THR A 74 -0.88 4.74 1.05
N ASP A 75 -1.08 6.05 1.06
CA ASP A 75 -1.17 6.86 2.28
C ASP A 75 -2.54 6.71 2.98
N GLN A 76 -3.52 6.15 2.27
CA GLN A 76 -4.89 5.87 2.71
C GLN A 76 -5.47 4.69 1.91
N PRO A 77 -6.60 4.07 2.33
CA PRO A 77 -7.25 3.05 1.51
C PRO A 77 -7.70 3.65 0.17
N CYS A 78 -7.41 2.95 -0.94
CA CYS A 78 -7.70 3.51 -2.27
C CYS A 78 -9.19 3.73 -2.52
N PHE A 79 -10.06 2.89 -1.93
CA PHE A 79 -11.52 3.02 -2.06
C PHE A 79 -12.10 4.28 -1.39
N THR A 80 -11.32 5.01 -0.58
CA THR A 80 -11.74 6.30 -0.03
C THR A 80 -11.31 7.49 -0.90
N CYS A 81 -10.63 7.24 -2.02
CA CYS A 81 -10.22 8.27 -2.96
C CYS A 81 -11.41 8.77 -3.79
N ILE A 82 -11.52 10.08 -3.97
CA ILE A 82 -12.57 10.71 -4.79
C ILE A 82 -12.52 10.23 -6.26
N GLN A 83 -11.33 9.92 -6.77
CA GLN A 83 -11.11 9.47 -8.15
C GLN A 83 -11.01 7.94 -8.25
N HIS A 84 -11.42 7.18 -7.23
CA HIS A 84 -11.27 5.73 -7.21
C HIS A 84 -11.88 5.04 -8.44
N ASP A 85 -13.10 5.41 -8.81
CA ASP A 85 -13.84 4.80 -9.94
C ASP A 85 -13.15 4.98 -11.31
N LYS A 86 -12.22 5.94 -11.40
CA LYS A 86 -11.47 6.27 -12.62
C LYS A 86 -9.97 6.09 -12.45
N CYS A 87 -9.53 5.44 -11.37
CA CYS A 87 -8.12 5.32 -11.07
C CYS A 87 -7.50 4.21 -11.93
N PRO A 88 -6.55 4.54 -12.84
CA PRO A 88 -6.00 3.57 -13.78
C PRO A 88 -5.28 2.43 -13.07
N ILE A 89 -4.57 2.73 -11.98
CA ILE A 89 -3.78 1.75 -11.23
C ILE A 89 -4.66 0.72 -10.52
N THR A 90 -5.78 1.15 -9.92
CA THR A 90 -6.68 0.17 -9.28
C THR A 90 -7.39 -0.67 -10.33
N THR A 91 -7.75 -0.10 -11.48
CA THR A 91 -8.33 -0.86 -12.59
C THR A 91 -7.35 -1.90 -13.13
N GLU A 92 -6.10 -1.52 -13.37
CA GLU A 92 -5.02 -2.41 -13.80
C GLU A 92 -4.82 -3.58 -12.82
N LEU A 93 -4.67 -3.28 -11.52
CA LEU A 93 -4.51 -4.31 -10.51
C LEU A 93 -5.72 -5.25 -10.41
N ILE A 94 -6.95 -4.74 -10.53
CA ILE A 94 -8.14 -5.62 -10.49
C ILE A 94 -8.12 -6.59 -11.68
N VAL A 95 -7.80 -6.11 -12.88
CA VAL A 95 -7.71 -6.94 -14.08
C VAL A 95 -6.62 -8.01 -13.93
N GLU A 96 -5.45 -7.66 -13.38
CA GLU A 96 -4.39 -8.62 -13.10
C GLU A 96 -4.83 -9.69 -12.09
N PHE A 97 -5.52 -9.30 -11.02
CA PHE A 97 -6.00 -10.25 -10.00
C PHE A 97 -7.05 -11.21 -10.56
N GLU A 98 -7.97 -10.71 -11.39
CA GLU A 98 -8.97 -11.52 -12.09
C GLU A 98 -8.31 -12.51 -13.06
N ALA A 99 -7.30 -12.06 -13.81
CA ALA A 99 -6.56 -12.90 -14.75
C ALA A 99 -5.78 -14.04 -14.07
N LEU A 100 -5.37 -13.84 -12.81
CA LEU A 100 -4.65 -14.84 -12.02
C LEU A 100 -5.59 -15.81 -11.25
N GLU A 101 -6.91 -15.76 -11.48
CA GLU A 101 -7.91 -16.58 -10.79
C GLU A 101 -7.83 -16.48 -9.25
N VAL A 102 -7.32 -15.37 -8.72
CA VAL A 102 -7.29 -15.10 -7.28
C VAL A 102 -8.71 -14.67 -6.87
N HIS A 103 -9.59 -15.65 -6.70
CA HIS A 103 -11.01 -15.41 -6.43
C HIS A 103 -11.22 -14.80 -5.03
N GLY A 104 -11.41 -13.48 -5.02
CA GLY A 104 -11.62 -12.68 -3.82
C GLY A 104 -11.60 -11.18 -4.13
N TYR A 105 -12.21 -10.77 -5.24
CA TYR A 105 -12.53 -9.37 -5.55
C TYR A 105 -13.80 -8.97 -4.85
#